data_AF-A0A317Z782-F1
#
_entry.id   AF-A0A317Z782-F1
#
_cell.length_a   1.000
_cell.length_b   1.000
_cell.length_c   1.000
_cell.angle_alpha   90.00
_cell.angle_beta   90.00
_cell.angle_gamma   90.00
#
_symmetry.space_group_name_H-M   'P 1'
#
loop_
_entity.id
_entity.type
_entity.pdbx_description
1 polymer ?
#
loop_
_entity_poly.entity_id
_entity_poly.type
_entity_poly.pdbx_seq_one_letter_code
_entity_poly.pdbx_strand_id
1 'polypeptide(L)'
;MTQQIGVVGLAVMGKNLAWNIESRGYSVSVYNRSADKTDLMVEESKGKNIVPTYSVEEFVNSLEKPRKILLMVKAGEATDKTIDSLLPLLDDDD
;
A
#
# COMPACT_ATOMS: atom_id res chain seq x y z
N MET A 1 4.09 -9.42 -11.73
CA MET A 1 3.69 -8.18 -12.42
C MET A 1 3.67 -7.09 -11.37
N THR A 2 4.12 -5.90 -11.73
CA THR A 2 4.15 -4.73 -10.85
C THR A 2 2.77 -4.05 -10.80
N GLN A 3 2.54 -3.26 -9.75
CA GLN A 3 1.26 -2.63 -9.44
C GLN A 3 1.33 -1.13 -9.68
N GLN A 4 0.24 -0.56 -10.17
CA GLN A 4 0.21 0.84 -10.63
C GLN A 4 0.23 1.85 -9.46
N ILE A 5 -0.20 1.42 -8.27
CA ILE A 5 -0.30 2.26 -7.07
C ILE A 5 -0.25 1.40 -5.80
N GLY A 6 0.33 1.97 -4.76
CA GLY A 6 0.43 1.37 -3.43
C GLY A 6 -0.38 2.14 -2.39
N VAL A 7 -0.99 1.44 -1.44
CA VAL A 7 -1.66 2.04 -0.28
C VAL A 7 -1.03 1.51 1.01
N VAL A 8 -0.53 2.42 1.84
CA VAL A 8 0.03 2.12 3.16
C VAL A 8 -0.96 2.52 4.25
N GLY A 9 -1.30 1.59 5.13
CA GLY A 9 -2.23 1.80 6.23
C GLY A 9 -3.63 1.30 5.88
N LEU A 10 -4.02 0.17 6.47
CA LEU A 10 -5.23 -0.58 6.09
C LEU A 10 -6.31 -0.55 7.19
N ALA A 11 -6.44 0.59 7.86
CA ALA A 11 -7.64 0.89 8.61
C ALA A 11 -8.85 1.05 7.66
N VAL A 12 -10.04 1.35 8.20
CA VAL A 12 -11.29 1.43 7.41
C VAL A 12 -11.15 2.33 6.19
N MET A 13 -10.54 3.51 6.33
CA MET A 13 -10.40 4.47 5.24
C MET A 13 -9.42 3.99 4.15
N GLY A 14 -8.22 3.53 4.54
CA GLY A 14 -7.22 3.07 3.57
C GLY A 14 -7.66 1.82 2.80
N LYS A 15 -8.30 0.87 3.48
CA LYS A 15 -8.91 -0.31 2.85
C LYS A 15 -9.95 0.07 1.80
N ASN A 16 -10.91 0.94 2.17
CA ASN A 16 -11.96 1.37 1.24
C ASN A 16 -11.41 2.14 0.05
N LEU A 17 -10.33 2.89 0.25
CA LEU A 17 -9.69 3.65 -0.83
C LEU A 17 -8.94 2.72 -1.79
N ALA A 18 -8.23 1.72 -1.28
CA ALA A 18 -7.62 0.68 -2.11
C ALA A 18 -8.68 -0.05 -2.95
N TRP A 19 -9.84 -0.40 -2.38
CA TRP A 19 -10.95 -0.96 -3.15
C TRP A 19 -11.57 0.00 -4.16
N ASN A 20 -11.63 1.30 -3.86
CA ASN A 20 -12.13 2.29 -4.81
C ASN A 20 -11.20 2.43 -6.03
N ILE A 21 -9.89 2.36 -5.79
CA ILE A 21 -8.89 2.42 -6.85
C ILE A 21 -8.96 1.13 -7.69
N GLU A 22 -9.03 -0.02 -7.04
CA GLU A 22 -9.14 -1.32 -7.71
C GLU A 22 -10.41 -1.43 -8.56
N SER A 23 -11.55 -0.94 -8.06
CA SER A 23 -12.81 -0.97 -8.82
C SER A 23 -12.81 -0.09 -10.07
N ARG A 24 -11.83 0.83 -10.20
CA ARG A 24 -11.59 1.62 -11.41
C ARG A 24 -10.64 0.95 -12.40
N GLY A 25 -10.26 -0.30 -12.14
CA GLY A 25 -9.43 -1.11 -13.04
C GLY A 25 -7.92 -1.00 -12.80
N TYR A 26 -7.49 -0.41 -11.69
CA TYR A 26 -6.07 -0.32 -11.33
C TYR A 26 -5.63 -1.51 -10.48
N SER A 27 -4.39 -1.97 -10.65
CA SER A 27 -3.76 -2.92 -9.75
C SER A 27 -3.20 -2.21 -8.51
N VAL A 28 -3.48 -2.74 -7.32
CA VAL A 28 -3.11 -2.07 -6.07
C VAL A 28 -2.29 -2.97 -5.16
N SER A 29 -1.09 -2.53 -4.80
CA SER A 29 -0.34 -3.16 -3.71
C SER A 29 -0.73 -2.55 -2.37
N VAL A 30 -0.84 -3.38 -1.33
CA VAL A 30 -1.24 -2.92 0.00
C VAL A 30 -0.24 -3.35 1.05
N TYR A 31 0.02 -2.44 1.99
CA TYR A 31 0.91 -2.68 3.11
C TYR A 31 0.33 -2.10 4.40
N ASN A 32 0.52 -2.81 5.51
CA ASN A 32 0.25 -2.32 6.84
C ASN A 32 1.33 -2.83 7.79
N ARG A 33 1.72 -2.02 8.77
CA ARG A 33 2.75 -2.39 9.77
C ARG A 33 2.41 -3.69 10.51
N SER A 34 1.13 -3.89 10.82
CA SER A 34 0.65 -5.13 11.43
C SER A 34 0.04 -6.02 10.35
N ALA A 35 0.60 -7.23 10.19
CA ALA A 35 0.24 -8.18 9.14
C ALA A 35 -1.24 -8.62 9.22
N ASP A 36 -1.80 -8.69 10.44
CA ASP A 36 -3.21 -9.05 10.67
C ASP A 36 -4.19 -8.18 9.86
N LYS A 37 -3.88 -6.89 9.68
CA LYS A 37 -4.73 -5.98 8.89
C LYS A 37 -4.65 -6.27 7.39
N THR A 38 -3.47 -6.64 6.91
CA THR A 38 -3.29 -7.07 5.52
C THR A 38 -4.05 -8.37 5.28
N ASP A 39 -3.90 -9.36 6.17
CA ASP A 39 -4.56 -10.66 6.06
C ASP A 39 -6.09 -10.52 6.07
N LEU A 40 -6.64 -9.73 7.01
CA LEU A 40 -8.07 -9.43 7.06
C LEU A 40 -8.57 -8.78 5.77
N MET A 41 -7.81 -7.82 5.23
CA MET A 41 -8.18 -7.17 3.97
C MET A 41 -8.18 -8.16 2.80
N VAL A 42 -7.19 -9.05 2.72
CA VAL A 42 -7.09 -10.05 1.64
C VAL A 42 -8.28 -11.00 1.67
N GLU A 43 -8.67 -11.46 2.85
CA GLU A 43 -9.84 -12.33 3.02
C GLU A 43 -11.13 -11.65 2.53
N GLU A 44 -11.27 -10.35 2.77
CA GLU A 44 -12.40 -9.53 2.29
C GLU A 44 -12.28 -9.14 0.80
N SER A 45 -11.10 -9.30 0.19
CA SER A 45 -10.79 -8.86 -1.18
C SER A 45 -10.76 -10.00 -2.20
N LYS A 46 -11.37 -11.16 -1.90
CA LYS A 46 -11.38 -12.32 -2.81
C LYS A 46 -11.94 -11.94 -4.19
N GLY A 47 -11.15 -12.19 -5.24
CA GLY A 47 -11.50 -11.87 -6.63
C GLY A 47 -11.16 -10.44 -7.06
N LYS A 48 -10.55 -9.62 -6.20
CA LYS A 48 -10.07 -8.27 -6.52
C LYS A 48 -8.58 -8.27 -6.91
N ASN A 49 -8.16 -7.28 -7.68
CA ASN A 49 -6.74 -7.07 -8.02
C ASN A 49 -5.97 -6.33 -6.92
N ILE A 50 -5.98 -6.90 -5.72
CA ILE A 50 -5.24 -6.43 -4.54
C ILE A 50 -4.07 -7.37 -4.27
N VAL A 51 -2.86 -6.83 -4.17
CA VAL A 51 -1.66 -7.60 -3.88
C VAL A 51 -1.15 -7.26 -2.48
N PRO A 52 -1.21 -8.21 -1.52
CA PRO A 52 -0.68 -7.99 -0.18
C PRO A 52 0.84 -8.00 -0.19
N THR A 53 1.42 -7.18 0.67
CA THR A 53 2.86 -7.16 0.95
C THR A 53 3.07 -7.06 2.46
N TYR A 54 4.16 -7.64 2.94
CA TYR A 54 4.42 -7.87 4.36
C TYR A 54 5.68 -7.19 4.87
N SER A 55 6.44 -6.57 3.98
CA SER A 55 7.56 -5.69 4.32
C SER A 55 7.54 -4.43 3.46
N VAL A 56 8.20 -3.38 3.94
CA VAL A 56 8.33 -2.12 3.18
C VAL A 56 9.11 -2.35 1.87
N GLU A 57 10.14 -3.19 1.90
CA GLU A 57 10.92 -3.56 0.72
C GLU A 57 10.09 -4.31 -0.32
N GLU A 58 9.32 -5.32 0.11
CA GLU A 58 8.38 -6.03 -0.77
C GLU A 58 7.32 -5.09 -1.36
N PHE A 59 6.77 -4.19 -0.54
CA PHE A 59 5.82 -3.18 -0.98
C PHE A 59 6.41 -2.29 -2.07
N VAL A 60 7.58 -1.70 -1.83
CA VAL A 60 8.25 -0.79 -2.79
C VAL A 60 8.63 -1.53 -4.08
N ASN A 61 9.11 -2.77 -3.98
CA ASN A 61 9.50 -3.60 -5.13
C ASN A 61 8.31 -4.10 -5.95
N SER A 62 7.10 -4.10 -5.37
CA SER A 62 5.88 -4.45 -6.10
C SER A 62 5.41 -3.33 -7.05
N LEU A 63 5.83 -2.09 -6.87
CA LEU A 63 5.27 -0.95 -7.60
C LEU A 63 5.96 -0.67 -8.94
N GLU A 64 5.19 -0.25 -9.93
CA GLU A 64 5.68 0.34 -11.17
C GLU A 64 6.37 1.68 -10.90
N LYS A 65 7.46 1.97 -11.61
CA LYS A 65 8.14 3.29 -11.57
C LYS A 65 7.52 4.27 -12.57
N PRO A 66 7.43 5.59 -12.28
CA PRO A 66 7.61 6.18 -10.95
C PRO A 66 6.49 5.72 -10.00
N ARG A 67 6.91 5.36 -8.78
CA ARG A 67 6.08 4.74 -7.76
C ARG A 67 5.05 5.75 -7.28
N LYS A 68 3.85 5.25 -6.99
CA LYS A 68 2.74 6.09 -6.47
C LYS A 68 2.31 5.47 -5.17
N ILE A 69 2.63 6.13 -4.07
CA ILE A 69 2.36 5.60 -2.72
C ILE A 69 1.41 6.53 -1.99
N LEU A 70 0.26 5.99 -1.59
CA LEU A 70 -0.73 6.72 -0.81
C LEU A 70 -0.63 6.33 0.66
N LEU A 71 -0.33 7.31 1.52
CA LEU A 71 -0.21 7.12 2.96
C LEU A 71 -1.56 7.39 3.65
N MET A 72 -2.13 6.33 4.24
CA MET A 72 -3.40 6.32 4.97
C MET A 72 -3.16 5.90 6.42
N VAL A 73 -2.19 6.55 7.07
CA VAL A 73 -1.78 6.30 8.45
C VAL A 73 -2.18 7.43 9.39
N LYS A 74 -1.98 7.26 10.69
CA LYS A 74 -2.27 8.30 11.69
C LYS A 74 -1.41 9.54 11.41
N ALA A 75 -2.04 10.72 11.45
CA ALA A 75 -1.36 11.99 11.28
C ALA A 75 -0.27 12.22 12.35
N GLY A 76 0.76 13.00 11.98
CA GLY A 76 1.93 13.29 12.82
C GLY A 76 2.98 12.18 12.75
N GLU A 77 3.59 11.86 13.88
CA GLU A 77 4.78 11.00 13.99
C GLU A 77 4.68 9.64 13.26
N ALA A 78 3.49 9.04 13.19
CA ALA A 78 3.31 7.78 12.47
C ALA A 78 3.46 7.94 10.94
N THR A 79 3.08 9.10 10.40
CA THR A 79 3.30 9.46 9.00
C THR A 79 4.79 9.66 8.75
N ASP A 80 5.47 10.45 9.60
CA ASP A 80 6.92 10.71 9.48
C ASP A 80 7.72 9.41 9.51
N LYS A 81 7.46 8.52 10.48
CA LYS A 81 8.10 7.21 10.56
C LYS A 81 7.87 6.32 9.34
N THR A 82 6.71 6.45 8.71
CA THR A 82 6.39 5.70 7.49
C THR A 82 7.20 6.25 6.32
N ILE A 83 7.30 7.58 6.19
CA ILE A 83 8.14 8.25 5.19
C ILE A 83 9.60 7.84 5.38
N ASP A 84 10.13 7.91 6.61
CA ASP A 84 11.51 7.54 6.92
C ASP A 84 11.82 6.07 6.56
N SER A 85 10.83 5.17 6.66
CA SER A 85 11.01 3.77 6.28
C SER A 85 10.99 3.54 4.77
N LEU A 86 10.26 4.39 4.03
CA LEU A 86 10.13 4.29 2.57
C LEU A 86 11.30 4.95 1.85
N LEU A 87 11.70 6.15 2.30
CA LEU A 87 12.65 7.03 1.62
C LEU A 87 13.96 6.33 1.17
N PRO A 88 14.58 5.42 1.96
CA PRO A 88 15.82 4.75 1.53
C PRO A 88 15.64 3.75 0.37
N LEU A 89 14.40 3.41 0.02
CA LEU A 89 14.05 2.41 -0.99
C LEU A 89 13.45 3.03 -2.25
N LEU A 90 13.14 4.33 -2.23
CA LEU A 90 12.58 5.06 -3.35
C LEU A 90 13.69 5.59 -4.26
N ASP A 91 13.34 5.82 -5.52
CA ASP A 91 14.21 6.47 -6.50
C ASP A 91 13.78 7.93 -6.70
N ASP A 92 14.58 8.72 -7.41
CA ASP A 92 14.19 10.08 -7.80
C ASP A 92 12.87 10.06 -8.59
N ASP A 93 12.01 11.06 -8.36
CA ASP A 93 10.66 11.23 -8.96
C ASP A 93 9.55 10.25 -8.49
N ASP A 94 9.79 9.43 -7.46
CA ASP A 94 8.76 8.63 -6.76
C ASP A 94 7.93 9.40 -5.71
#